data_AF-A0A2G3L833-F1
#
_entry.id   AF-A0A2G3L833-F1
#
_cell.length_a   1.000
_cell.length_b   1.000
_cell.length_c   1.000
_cell.angle_alpha   90.00
_cell.angle_beta   90.00
_cell.angle_gamma   90.00
#
_symmetry.space_group_name_H-M   'P 1'
#
loop_
_entity.id
_entity.type
_entity.pdbx_description
1 polymer ?
#
loop_
_entity_poly.entity_id
_entity_poly.type
_entity_poly.pdbx_seq_one_letter_code
_entity_poly.pdbx_strand_id
1 'polypeptide(L)'
;MKLKSLIAVALLSAASIGVAQATAYNVDLTNTTGDLWTGGFNATPTPLGGFTDTFTFTPDATFGSTAQAFLANLSVTGSDAASINFSGANLNGIALTGFGGPTVFGYAQGEVLAQTSLLFNGPMVLTVMGNSNGGSYGGTFNLNLAPVPEPETYGMLLAGLGVLGFLARRRKQS
;
A
#
# COMPACT_ATOMS: atom_id res chain seq x y z
N MET A 1 53.82 26.16 -14.59
CA MET A 1 52.65 25.85 -13.73
C MET A 1 51.40 26.42 -14.41
N LYS A 2 50.49 25.60 -14.98
CA LYS A 2 49.12 26.03 -15.40
C LYS A 2 48.22 24.95 -16.05
N LEU A 3 48.53 23.64 -15.96
CA LEU A 3 47.68 22.59 -16.55
C LEU A 3 47.01 21.66 -15.52
N LYS A 4 47.26 21.86 -14.22
CA LYS A 4 46.67 21.02 -13.15
C LYS A 4 45.27 21.46 -12.69
N SER A 5 44.81 22.62 -13.16
CA SER A 5 43.54 23.24 -12.68
C SER A 5 42.31 22.88 -13.53
N LEU A 6 42.47 22.34 -14.74
CA LEU A 6 41.32 21.99 -15.60
C LEU A 6 40.70 20.64 -15.26
N ILE A 7 41.44 19.73 -14.64
CA ILE A 7 40.93 18.40 -14.26
C ILE A 7 40.03 18.50 -12.99
N ALA A 8 40.25 19.51 -12.14
CA ALA A 8 39.45 19.70 -10.93
C ALA A 8 38.03 20.23 -11.19
N VAL A 9 37.77 20.83 -12.37
CA VAL A 9 36.43 21.34 -12.73
C VAL A 9 35.55 20.24 -13.37
N ALA A 10 36.15 19.22 -13.98
CA ALA A 10 35.40 18.10 -14.57
C ALA A 10 34.91 17.06 -13.54
N LEU A 11 35.47 17.05 -12.33
CA LEU A 11 35.09 16.12 -11.25
C LEU A 11 33.99 16.66 -10.33
N LEU A 12 33.66 17.95 -10.41
CA LEU A 12 32.58 18.55 -9.63
C LEU A 12 31.23 18.57 -10.37
N SER A 13 31.21 18.27 -11.67
CA SER A 13 29.99 18.17 -12.49
C SER A 13 29.38 16.76 -12.53
N ALA A 14 29.93 15.81 -11.78
CA ALA A 14 29.46 14.41 -11.76
C ALA A 14 28.56 14.07 -10.54
N ALA A 15 28.19 15.04 -9.71
CA ALA A 15 27.44 14.80 -8.48
C ALA A 15 26.12 15.58 -8.42
N SER A 16 25.24 15.33 -9.37
CA SER A 16 23.80 15.47 -9.13
C SER A 16 23.07 14.31 -9.81
N ILE A 17 23.46 13.08 -9.48
CA ILE A 17 22.53 11.96 -9.58
C ILE A 17 21.36 12.38 -8.68
N GLY A 18 20.21 12.68 -9.27
CA GLY A 18 19.01 13.02 -8.50
C GLY A 18 18.77 11.93 -7.46
N VAL A 19 18.96 12.26 -6.19
CA VAL A 19 18.69 11.35 -5.09
C VAL A 19 17.18 11.13 -5.06
N ALA A 20 16.74 9.94 -5.44
CA ALA A 20 15.36 9.54 -5.28
C ALA A 20 15.00 9.62 -3.79
N GLN A 21 13.94 10.35 -3.46
CA GLN A 21 13.48 10.52 -2.08
C GLN A 21 12.58 9.38 -1.66
N ALA A 22 12.54 9.11 -0.36
CA ALA A 22 11.62 8.12 0.19
C ALA A 22 11.03 8.61 1.50
N THR A 23 9.70 8.62 1.59
CA THR A 23 8.98 8.97 2.82
C THR A 23 8.11 7.79 3.25
N ALA A 24 8.07 7.52 4.56
CA ALA A 24 7.21 6.50 5.14
C ALA A 24 6.07 7.16 5.92
N TYR A 25 4.86 6.62 5.74
CA TYR A 25 3.63 7.07 6.36
C TYR A 25 2.95 5.91 7.07
N ASN A 26 2.33 6.21 8.20
CA ASN A 26 1.42 5.30 8.90
C ASN A 26 0.00 5.79 8.67
N VAL A 27 -0.90 4.88 8.31
CA VAL A 27 -2.31 5.18 8.03
C VAL A 27 -3.18 4.25 8.86
N ASP A 28 -3.85 4.81 9.84
CA ASP A 28 -4.83 4.07 10.65
C ASP A 28 -6.17 4.02 9.92
N LEU A 29 -6.58 2.81 9.56
CA LEU A 29 -7.87 2.56 8.93
C LEU A 29 -8.97 2.62 9.99
N THR A 30 -10.14 3.08 9.56
CA THR A 30 -11.35 3.13 10.37
C THR A 30 -12.23 1.93 10.02
N ASN A 31 -12.66 1.16 11.02
CA ASN A 31 -13.69 0.14 10.82
C ASN A 31 -15.02 0.84 10.55
N THR A 32 -15.57 0.63 9.37
CA THR A 32 -16.86 1.22 8.98
C THR A 32 -18.02 0.27 9.18
N THR A 33 -17.82 -1.03 8.94
CA THR A 33 -18.87 -2.06 9.05
C THR A 33 -18.25 -3.45 9.13
N GLY A 34 -18.54 -4.21 10.19
CA GLY A 34 -18.09 -5.61 10.30
C GLY A 34 -16.57 -5.73 10.18
N ASP A 35 -16.12 -6.48 9.18
CA ASP A 35 -14.69 -6.69 8.88
C ASP A 35 -14.11 -5.68 7.88
N LEU A 36 -14.88 -4.65 7.47
CA LEU A 36 -14.46 -3.63 6.52
C LEU A 36 -13.79 -2.44 7.22
N TRP A 37 -12.52 -2.25 6.91
CA TRP A 37 -11.65 -1.16 7.35
C TRP A 37 -11.26 -0.30 6.14
N THR A 38 -11.38 1.02 6.26
CA THR A 38 -11.08 1.95 5.17
C THR A 38 -10.40 3.22 5.67
N GLY A 39 -9.61 3.85 4.81
CA GLY A 39 -8.91 5.08 5.12
C GLY A 39 -8.46 5.81 3.86
N GLY A 40 -8.40 7.13 3.98
CA GLY A 40 -7.74 7.98 2.99
C GLY A 40 -6.25 8.13 3.30
N PHE A 41 -5.44 8.36 2.27
CA PHE A 41 -4.04 8.72 2.41
C PHE A 41 -3.64 9.73 1.35
N ASN A 42 -2.57 10.48 1.61
CA ASN A 42 -2.04 11.47 0.67
C ASN A 42 -0.55 11.72 0.91
N ALA A 43 0.15 12.16 -0.14
CA ALA A 43 1.53 12.62 -0.04
C ALA A 43 1.81 13.74 -1.06
N THR A 44 2.81 14.53 -0.72
CA THR A 44 3.34 15.62 -1.56
C THR A 44 4.85 15.42 -1.67
N PRO A 45 5.32 14.62 -2.65
CA PRO A 45 6.74 14.33 -2.80
C PRO A 45 7.54 15.61 -3.05
N THR A 46 8.52 15.87 -2.19
CA THR A 46 9.43 17.03 -2.27
C THR A 46 10.85 16.63 -1.84
N PRO A 47 11.91 17.21 -2.44
CA PRO A 47 11.91 18.09 -3.62
C PRO A 47 11.44 17.39 -4.92
N LEU A 48 11.38 18.15 -6.02
CA LEU A 48 11.06 17.61 -7.34
C LEU A 48 12.06 16.51 -7.76
N GLY A 49 11.59 15.53 -8.53
CA GLY A 49 12.37 14.39 -8.99
C GLY A 49 11.76 13.03 -8.60
N GLY A 50 12.57 11.98 -8.71
CA GLY A 50 12.15 10.61 -8.40
C GLY A 50 11.81 10.43 -6.92
N PHE A 51 10.78 9.64 -6.63
CA PHE A 51 10.39 9.29 -5.26
C PHE A 51 9.96 7.81 -5.13
N THR A 52 10.00 7.32 -3.90
CA THR A 52 9.48 6.02 -3.47
C THR A 52 8.89 6.17 -2.07
N ASP A 53 7.59 6.39 -2.00
CA ASP A 53 6.88 6.52 -0.73
C ASP A 53 6.31 5.18 -0.27
N THR A 54 6.19 4.99 1.03
CA THR A 54 5.54 3.82 1.62
C THR A 54 4.42 4.22 2.57
N PHE A 55 3.27 3.57 2.47
CA PHE A 55 2.15 3.71 3.39
C PHE A 55 1.92 2.37 4.08
N THR A 56 2.10 2.35 5.39
CA THR A 56 1.80 1.18 6.23
C THR A 56 0.41 1.37 6.83
N PHE A 57 -0.50 0.46 6.51
CA PHE A 57 -1.89 0.50 6.97
C PHE A 57 -2.08 -0.38 8.21
N THR A 58 -2.84 0.15 9.17
CA THR A 58 -3.28 -0.55 10.38
C THR A 58 -4.80 -0.68 10.37
N PRO A 59 -5.43 -1.83 10.70
CA PRO A 59 -4.85 -3.04 11.25
C PRO A 59 -4.12 -3.91 10.23
N ASP A 60 -3.30 -4.83 10.74
CA ASP A 60 -2.63 -5.87 9.94
C ASP A 60 -3.66 -6.78 9.26
N ALA A 61 -3.33 -7.22 8.04
CA ALA A 61 -4.14 -8.20 7.33
C ALA A 61 -3.97 -9.59 7.96
N THR A 62 -5.06 -10.35 8.01
CA THR A 62 -5.05 -11.78 8.33
C THR A 62 -5.10 -12.61 7.06
N PHE A 63 -4.63 -13.86 7.13
CA PHE A 63 -4.67 -14.78 5.98
C PHE A 63 -6.11 -14.91 5.44
N GLY A 64 -6.27 -14.70 4.13
CA GLY A 64 -7.58 -14.75 3.45
C GLY A 64 -8.31 -13.40 3.39
N SER A 65 -7.77 -12.34 3.99
CA SER A 65 -8.33 -10.98 3.86
C SER A 65 -8.34 -10.54 2.40
N THR A 66 -9.17 -9.57 2.02
CA THR A 66 -9.13 -8.97 0.69
C THR A 66 -8.83 -7.48 0.77
N ALA A 67 -7.99 -6.98 -0.13
CA ALA A 67 -7.67 -5.55 -0.20
C ALA A 67 -8.01 -4.97 -1.57
N GLN A 68 -8.34 -3.68 -1.58
CA GLN A 68 -8.49 -2.84 -2.75
C GLN A 68 -7.85 -1.49 -2.47
N ALA A 69 -7.15 -0.93 -3.44
CA ALA A 69 -6.48 0.34 -3.30
C ALA A 69 -6.70 1.18 -4.56
N PHE A 70 -6.84 2.48 -4.37
CA PHE A 70 -6.89 3.46 -5.44
C PHE A 70 -6.01 4.63 -5.02
N LEU A 71 -5.15 5.12 -5.91
CA LEU A 71 -4.51 6.42 -5.77
C LEU A 71 -4.50 7.15 -7.10
N ALA A 72 -4.58 8.47 -7.02
CA ALA A 72 -4.51 9.32 -8.19
C ALA A 72 -3.98 10.71 -7.85
N ASN A 73 -3.65 11.43 -8.91
CA ASN A 73 -3.45 12.87 -8.87
C ASN A 73 -4.17 13.54 -10.04
N LEU A 74 -4.32 14.86 -9.91
CA LEU A 74 -4.79 15.73 -10.99
C LEU A 74 -3.73 16.82 -11.23
N SER A 75 -3.44 17.08 -12.50
CA SER A 75 -2.61 18.21 -12.90
C SER A 75 -3.36 19.53 -12.75
N VAL A 76 -2.71 20.50 -12.11
CA VAL A 76 -3.23 21.87 -11.97
C VAL A 76 -3.13 22.65 -13.29
N THR A 77 -2.26 22.24 -14.21
CA THR A 77 -1.97 22.98 -15.46
C THR A 77 -2.59 22.34 -16.70
N GLY A 78 -3.29 21.21 -16.55
CA GLY A 78 -3.88 20.47 -17.68
C GLY A 78 -2.89 19.65 -18.50
N SER A 79 -1.62 19.57 -18.09
CA SER A 79 -0.58 18.71 -18.69
C SER A 79 0.23 17.96 -17.62
N ASP A 80 1.02 16.97 -18.02
CA ASP A 80 1.89 16.18 -17.12
C ASP A 80 3.10 16.97 -16.56
N ALA A 81 3.33 18.19 -17.07
CA ALA A 81 4.48 19.02 -16.72
C ALA A 81 4.46 19.56 -15.28
N ALA A 82 3.30 19.57 -14.61
CA ALA A 82 3.14 19.99 -13.22
C ALA A 82 2.29 18.99 -12.42
N SER A 83 2.61 17.71 -12.57
CA SER A 83 1.92 16.62 -11.90
C SER A 83 2.90 15.55 -11.41
N ILE A 84 2.39 14.65 -10.59
CA ILE A 84 3.01 13.36 -10.33
C ILE A 84 2.85 12.50 -11.58
N ASN A 85 3.95 11.85 -11.97
CA ASN A 85 3.97 10.78 -12.96
C ASN A 85 4.31 9.48 -12.23
N PHE A 86 3.34 8.55 -12.14
CA PHE A 86 3.57 7.29 -11.47
C PHE A 86 4.38 6.36 -12.37
N SER A 87 5.48 5.82 -11.82
CA SER A 87 6.21 4.73 -12.46
C SER A 87 5.72 3.35 -12.02
N GLY A 88 4.93 3.31 -10.94
CA GLY A 88 4.19 2.13 -10.49
C GLY A 88 3.84 2.20 -9.01
N ALA A 89 2.99 1.28 -8.58
CA ALA A 89 2.70 1.04 -7.17
C ALA A 89 2.51 -0.45 -6.89
N ASN A 90 2.79 -0.89 -5.66
CA ASN A 90 2.53 -2.28 -5.25
C ASN A 90 2.13 -2.37 -3.78
N LEU A 91 1.25 -3.32 -3.46
CA LEU A 91 0.89 -3.69 -2.09
C LEU A 91 1.61 -4.99 -1.72
N ASN A 92 2.63 -4.92 -0.87
CA ASN A 92 3.45 -6.09 -0.48
C ASN A 92 3.94 -6.92 -1.69
N GLY A 93 4.34 -6.25 -2.78
CA GLY A 93 4.80 -6.91 -4.01
C GLY A 93 3.70 -7.25 -5.03
N ILE A 94 2.42 -7.05 -4.70
CA ILE A 94 1.30 -7.18 -5.65
C ILE A 94 1.16 -5.86 -6.41
N ALA A 95 1.46 -5.85 -7.70
CA ALA A 95 1.42 -4.64 -8.52
C ALA A 95 0.00 -4.08 -8.66
N LEU A 96 -0.10 -2.76 -8.61
CA LEU A 96 -1.27 -2.01 -9.05
C LEU A 96 -1.19 -1.79 -10.57
N THR A 97 -2.35 -1.59 -11.19
CA THR A 97 -2.47 -1.28 -12.61
C THR A 97 -2.67 0.22 -12.82
N GLY A 98 -1.78 0.81 -13.61
CA GLY A 98 -1.80 2.24 -13.89
C GLY A 98 -2.83 2.66 -14.93
N PHE A 99 -3.30 3.88 -14.79
CA PHE A 99 -4.12 4.57 -15.78
C PHE A 99 -3.72 6.05 -15.83
N GLY A 100 -3.96 6.70 -16.97
CA GLY A 100 -3.72 8.12 -17.10
C GLY A 100 -4.22 8.69 -18.42
N GLY A 101 -4.49 9.98 -18.43
CA GLY A 101 -4.94 10.67 -19.63
C GLY A 101 -5.60 12.03 -19.38
N PRO A 102 -5.97 12.72 -20.46
CA PRO A 102 -6.75 13.94 -20.37
C PRO A 102 -8.16 13.66 -19.82
N THR A 103 -8.66 14.62 -19.05
CA THR A 103 -9.97 14.68 -18.42
C THR A 103 -10.57 16.06 -18.66
N VAL A 104 -11.86 16.24 -18.36
CA VAL A 104 -12.53 17.56 -18.47
C VAL A 104 -11.91 18.61 -17.53
N PHE A 105 -11.20 18.17 -16.48
CA PHE A 105 -10.60 19.03 -15.47
C PHE A 105 -9.07 19.13 -15.57
N GLY A 106 -8.45 18.59 -16.63
CA GLY A 106 -7.00 18.59 -16.82
C GLY A 106 -6.46 17.20 -17.12
N TYR A 107 -5.27 16.86 -16.63
CA TYR A 107 -4.65 15.54 -16.84
C TYR A 107 -4.63 14.76 -15.54
N ALA A 108 -5.12 13.52 -15.53
CA ALA A 108 -5.12 12.65 -14.35
C ALA A 108 -4.21 11.45 -14.57
N GLN A 109 -3.54 11.01 -13.52
CA GLN A 109 -2.88 9.71 -13.46
C GLN A 109 -3.27 9.00 -12.17
N GLY A 110 -3.21 7.68 -12.17
CA GLY A 110 -3.44 6.91 -10.96
C GLY A 110 -3.14 5.44 -11.13
N GLU A 111 -3.28 4.73 -10.04
CA GLU A 111 -2.97 3.31 -9.90
C GLU A 111 -4.11 2.65 -9.13
N VAL A 112 -4.53 1.46 -9.58
CA VAL A 112 -5.60 0.69 -8.94
C VAL A 112 -5.15 -0.72 -8.63
N LEU A 113 -5.47 -1.18 -7.42
CA LEU A 113 -5.49 -2.60 -7.08
C LEU A 113 -6.93 -3.05 -7.17
N ALA A 114 -7.25 -3.92 -8.13
CA ALA A 114 -8.53 -4.64 -8.10
C ALA A 114 -8.64 -5.46 -6.81
N GLN A 115 -9.85 -5.79 -6.37
CA GLN A 115 -10.03 -6.58 -5.15
C GLN A 115 -9.19 -7.86 -5.21
N THR A 116 -8.27 -8.00 -4.26
CA THR A 116 -7.25 -9.06 -4.28
C THR A 116 -7.22 -9.78 -2.94
N SER A 117 -7.23 -11.12 -2.96
CA SER A 117 -7.05 -11.96 -1.78
C SER A 117 -5.60 -11.94 -1.30
N LEU A 118 -5.42 -11.72 -0.01
CA LEU A 118 -4.12 -11.68 0.65
C LEU A 118 -3.80 -13.06 1.22
N LEU A 119 -2.66 -13.61 0.79
CA LEU A 119 -2.18 -14.94 1.19
C LEU A 119 -1.08 -14.84 2.27
N PHE A 120 -1.13 -13.81 3.09
CA PHE A 120 -0.18 -13.56 4.16
C PHE A 120 -0.88 -13.00 5.40
N ASN A 121 -0.15 -12.99 6.51
CA ASN A 121 -0.55 -12.35 7.75
C ASN A 121 0.49 -11.28 8.10
N GLY A 122 0.04 -10.07 8.44
CA GLY A 122 0.92 -8.97 8.86
C GLY A 122 0.61 -7.63 8.19
N PRO A 123 1.53 -6.66 8.30
CA PRO A 123 1.28 -5.29 7.89
C PRO A 123 1.13 -5.18 6.37
N MET A 124 0.21 -4.31 5.97
CA MET A 124 0.02 -3.96 4.57
C MET A 124 0.79 -2.71 4.26
N VAL A 125 1.71 -2.80 3.30
CA VAL A 125 2.61 -1.73 2.89
C VAL A 125 2.39 -1.47 1.40
N LEU A 126 1.78 -0.33 1.09
CA LEU A 126 1.70 0.19 -0.26
C LEU A 126 2.99 0.97 -0.55
N THR A 127 3.74 0.54 -1.54
CA THR A 127 4.89 1.28 -2.08
C THR A 127 4.46 2.01 -3.35
N VAL A 128 4.65 3.32 -3.40
CA VAL A 128 4.32 4.19 -4.53
C VAL A 128 5.59 4.78 -5.09
N MET A 129 5.81 4.59 -6.39
CA MET A 129 7.01 5.03 -7.08
C MET A 129 6.64 5.97 -8.22
N GLY A 130 7.44 6.99 -8.43
CA GLY A 130 7.22 7.90 -9.55
C GLY A 130 8.21 9.04 -9.60
N ASN A 131 7.86 10.04 -10.38
CA ASN A 131 8.58 11.29 -10.48
C ASN A 131 7.63 12.46 -10.21
N SER A 132 8.03 13.36 -9.30
CA SER A 132 7.29 14.59 -8.99
C SER A 132 7.82 15.73 -9.83
N ASN A 133 6.98 16.23 -10.75
CA ASN A 133 7.17 17.54 -11.38
C ASN A 133 6.40 18.65 -10.64
N GLY A 134 5.83 18.31 -9.48
CA GLY A 134 4.94 19.16 -8.68
C GLY A 134 3.61 18.47 -8.39
N GLY A 135 2.85 19.05 -7.45
CA GLY A 135 1.56 18.53 -7.02
C GLY A 135 1.65 17.49 -5.90
N SER A 136 0.50 16.89 -5.62
CA SER A 136 0.32 15.85 -4.61
C SER A 136 -0.53 14.73 -5.18
N TYR A 137 -0.49 13.57 -4.55
CA TYR A 137 -1.42 12.49 -4.83
C TYR A 137 -2.11 12.03 -3.57
N GLY A 138 -3.22 11.35 -3.74
CA GLY A 138 -3.97 10.76 -2.65
C GLY A 138 -4.87 9.64 -3.14
N GLY A 139 -5.42 8.92 -2.19
CA GLY A 139 -6.09 7.68 -2.46
C GLY A 139 -6.94 7.17 -1.32
N THR A 140 -7.58 6.05 -1.59
CA THR A 140 -8.33 5.28 -0.60
C THR A 140 -7.79 3.86 -0.56
N PHE A 141 -7.79 3.29 0.64
CA PHE A 141 -7.44 1.91 0.88
C PHE A 141 -8.60 1.23 1.59
N ASN A 142 -9.01 0.07 1.08
CA ASN A 142 -10.05 -0.76 1.65
C ASN A 142 -9.47 -2.13 1.99
N LEU A 143 -9.61 -2.52 3.25
CA LEU A 143 -9.28 -3.83 3.76
C LEU A 143 -10.56 -4.48 4.26
N ASN A 144 -10.90 -5.64 3.74
CA ASN A 144 -11.87 -6.53 4.34
C ASN A 144 -11.11 -7.66 5.03
N LEU A 145 -11.05 -7.64 6.36
CA LEU A 145 -10.39 -8.68 7.13
C LEU A 145 -11.08 -10.03 6.94
N ALA A 146 -10.31 -11.10 6.89
CA ALA A 146 -10.89 -12.43 6.94
C ALA A 146 -11.49 -12.65 8.35
N PRO A 147 -12.71 -13.22 8.43
CA PRO A 147 -13.27 -13.62 9.71
C PRO A 147 -12.31 -14.58 10.42
N VAL A 148 -11.83 -14.18 11.59
CA VAL A 148 -11.03 -15.06 12.44
C VAL A 148 -12.01 -15.83 13.34
N PRO A 149 -12.06 -17.17 13.27
CA PRO A 149 -12.92 -17.93 14.16
C PRO A 149 -12.50 -17.67 15.59
N GLU A 150 -13.45 -17.22 16.41
CA GLU A 150 -13.17 -16.88 17.79
C GLU A 150 -12.60 -18.10 18.55
N PRO A 151 -11.65 -17.92 19.49
CA PRO A 151 -11.13 -19.01 20.31
C PRO A 151 -12.23 -19.82 20.99
N GLU A 152 -13.35 -19.17 21.31
CA GLU A 152 -14.53 -19.77 21.91
C GLU A 152 -15.18 -20.81 21.00
N THR A 153 -15.19 -20.60 19.68
CA THR A 153 -15.72 -21.59 18.73
C THR A 153 -14.91 -22.89 18.77
N TYR A 154 -13.58 -22.77 18.86
CA TYR A 154 -12.70 -23.93 19.03
C TYR A 154 -12.86 -24.56 20.42
N GLY A 155 -13.01 -23.74 21.46
CA GLY A 155 -13.30 -24.20 22.82
C GLY A 155 -14.60 -25.01 22.89
N MET A 156 -15.66 -24.51 22.26
CA MET A 156 -16.98 -25.16 22.19
C MET A 156 -16.95 -26.43 21.35
N LEU A 157 -16.19 -26.44 20.25
CA LEU A 157 -15.95 -27.65 19.46
C LEU A 157 -15.23 -28.72 20.30
N LEU A 158 -14.14 -28.34 20.97
CA LEU A 158 -13.38 -29.25 21.83
C LEU A 158 -14.23 -29.74 23.02
N ALA A 159 -15.02 -28.86 23.64
CA ALA A 159 -15.96 -29.23 24.68
C ALA A 159 -17.00 -30.24 24.17
N GLY A 160 -17.58 -29.99 22.99
CA GLY A 160 -18.51 -30.91 22.34
C GLY A 160 -17.88 -32.27 22.06
N LEU A 161 -16.65 -32.30 21.53
CA LEU A 161 -15.89 -33.53 21.32
C LEU A 161 -15.56 -34.25 22.63
N GLY A 162 -15.24 -33.53 23.69
CA GLY A 162 -15.01 -34.09 25.03
C GLY A 162 -16.23 -34.82 25.57
N VAL A 163 -17.42 -34.22 25.44
CA VAL A 163 -18.69 -34.85 25.86
C VAL A 163 -18.97 -36.11 25.03
N LEU A 164 -18.80 -36.05 23.72
CA LEU A 164 -18.99 -37.21 22.83
C LEU A 164 -18.03 -38.36 23.17
N GLY A 165 -16.75 -38.04 23.41
CA GLY A 165 -15.74 -39.03 23.82
C GLY A 165 -16.06 -39.68 25.16
N PHE A 166 -16.53 -38.91 26.15
CA PHE A 166 -16.97 -39.43 27.44
C PHE A 166 -18.16 -40.38 27.31
N LEU A 167 -19.18 -40.01 26.52
CA LEU A 167 -20.35 -40.85 26.27
C LEU A 167 -19.97 -42.15 25.55
N ALA A 168 -19.07 -42.08 24.56
CA ALA A 168 -18.57 -43.26 23.85
C ALA A 168 -17.81 -44.23 24.79
N ARG A 169 -16.99 -43.69 25.72
CA ARG A 169 -16.31 -44.50 26.74
C ARG A 169 -17.31 -45.19 27.67
N ARG A 170 -18.34 -44.49 28.12
CA ARG A 170 -19.35 -45.06 29.02
C ARG A 170 -20.10 -46.23 28.37
N ARG A 171 -20.43 -46.11 27.08
CA ARG A 171 -21.11 -47.18 26.31
C ARG A 171 -20.27 -48.43 26.08
N LYS A 172 -18.93 -48.32 26.10
CA LYS A 172 -18.03 -49.48 26.00
C LYS A 172 -17.86 -50.24 27.32
N GLN A 173 -18.21 -49.63 28.45
CA GLN A 173 -18.13 -50.24 29.78
C GLN A 173 -19.48 -50.79 30.27
N SER A 174 -20.52 -50.69 29.44
CA SER A 174 -21.82 -51.38 29.60
C SER A 174 -21.90 -52.50 28.59
#